data_AF-A0A3N6RWG1-F1
#
_entry.id   AF-A0A3N6RWG1-F1
#
_cell.length_a   1.000
_cell.length_b   1.000
_cell.length_c   1.000
_cell.angle_alpha   90.00
_cell.angle_beta   90.00
_cell.angle_gamma   90.00
#
_symmetry.space_group_name_H-M   'P 1'
#
loop_
_entity.id
_entity.type
_entity.pdbx_description
1 polymer ?
#
loop_
_entity_poly.entity_id
_entity_poly.type
_entity_poly.pdbx_seq_one_letter_code
_entity_poly.pdbx_strand_id
1 'polypeptide(L)'
;MGSTSHGVSIDLWSVGCVFAEILMGKPILKGRTEIEQLHKIYKLCGSPPDSFWIKTRLPHATSFRPQHTYEATLRERCRELPTSGVSLLETLRSMQPYKRGTASSALNSEVKEDYSIPLLLFLHL
;
A
#
# COMPACT_ATOMS: atom_id res chain seq x y z
N MET A 1 -1.52 -16.04 6.26
CA MET A 1 -0.68 -15.22 7.18
C MET A 1 0.66 -15.92 7.41
N GLY A 2 1.81 -15.22 7.48
CA GLY A 2 3.06 -15.87 7.94
C GLY A 2 4.36 -15.34 7.33
N SER A 3 4.84 -14.20 7.81
CA SER A 3 6.28 -13.90 7.89
C SER A 3 6.55 -13.47 9.33
N THR A 4 7.54 -14.05 9.98
CA THR A 4 7.95 -13.71 11.36
C THR A 4 8.90 -12.51 11.42
N SER A 5 9.35 -11.99 10.27
CA SER A 5 10.10 -10.75 10.18
C SER A 5 9.14 -9.59 9.92
N HIS A 6 8.50 -9.10 10.98
CA HIS A 6 7.77 -7.84 10.94
C HIS A 6 8.79 -6.69 10.84
N GLY A 7 8.95 -6.13 9.65
CA GLY A 7 9.81 -4.97 9.43
C GLY A 7 8.99 -3.70 9.19
N VAL A 8 9.57 -2.54 9.48
CA VAL A 8 9.03 -1.17 9.31
C VAL A 8 8.18 -0.97 8.05
N SER A 9 8.52 -1.66 6.95
CA SER A 9 7.74 -1.64 5.71
C SER A 9 6.28 -2.10 5.85
N ILE A 10 5.95 -2.98 6.80
CA ILE A 10 4.58 -3.44 7.07
C ILE A 10 3.78 -2.31 7.73
N ASP A 11 4.39 -1.59 8.67
CA ASP A 11 3.76 -0.44 9.33
C ASP A 11 3.47 0.67 8.31
N LEU A 12 4.43 0.95 7.41
CA LEU A 12 4.23 1.91 6.32
C LEU A 12 3.08 1.54 5.38
N TRP A 13 2.82 0.25 5.17
CA TRP A 13 1.66 -0.20 4.39
C TRP A 13 0.34 0.08 5.10
N SER A 14 0.30 -0.15 6.41
CA SER A 14 -0.85 0.17 7.26
C SER A 14 -1.09 1.68 7.31
N VAL A 15 -0.04 2.48 7.46
CA VAL A 15 -0.10 3.96 7.35
C VAL A 15 -0.68 4.37 6.01
N GLY A 16 -0.24 3.76 4.90
CA GLY A 16 -0.81 4.01 3.58
C GLY A 16 -2.31 3.70 3.47
N CYS A 17 -2.81 2.66 4.15
CA CYS A 17 -4.24 2.35 4.20
C CYS A 17 -5.02 3.44 4.96
N VAL A 18 -4.54 3.81 6.14
CA VAL A 18 -5.19 4.82 7.00
C VAL A 18 -5.16 6.19 6.33
N PHE A 19 -4.00 6.58 5.78
CA PHE A 19 -3.86 7.83 5.04
C PHE A 19 -4.84 7.90 3.87
N ALA A 20 -4.94 6.85 3.07
CA ALA A 20 -5.93 6.78 1.99
C ALA A 20 -7.37 6.87 2.49
N GLU A 21 -7.69 6.20 3.60
CA GLU A 21 -9.03 6.22 4.18
C GLU A 21 -9.42 7.61 4.68
N ILE A 22 -8.49 8.35 5.31
CA ILE A 22 -8.71 9.73 5.73
C ILE A 22 -9.02 10.61 4.52
N LEU A 23 -8.21 10.50 3.46
CA LEU A 23 -8.39 11.31 2.25
C LEU A 23 -9.69 10.97 1.49
N MET A 24 -10.13 9.72 1.55
CA MET A 24 -11.32 9.25 0.82
C MET A 24 -12.61 9.24 1.67
N GLY A 25 -12.51 9.45 2.98
CA GLY A 25 -13.61 9.34 3.94
C GLY A 25 -14.20 7.94 4.09
N LYS A 26 -13.55 6.91 3.54
CA LYS A 26 -14.01 5.51 3.58
C LYS A 26 -12.84 4.55 3.37
N PRO A 27 -12.87 3.35 3.98
CA PRO A 27 -11.78 2.40 3.82
C PRO A 27 -11.53 2.04 2.35
N ILE A 28 -10.28 2.22 1.92
CA ILE A 28 -9.86 2.00 0.54
C ILE A 28 -9.85 0.50 0.18
N LEU A 29 -9.57 -0.38 1.15
CA LEU A 29 -9.56 -1.83 0.96
C LEU A 29 -10.49 -2.49 1.98
N LYS A 30 -11.57 -3.10 1.49
CA LYS A 30 -12.57 -3.83 2.29
C LYS A 30 -12.83 -5.21 1.72
N GLY A 31 -11.98 -6.18 2.02
CA GLY A 31 -12.20 -7.60 1.73
C GLY A 31 -12.89 -8.28 2.90
N ARG A 32 -13.82 -9.19 2.61
CA ARG A 32 -14.52 -10.01 3.63
C ARG A 32 -13.80 -11.32 3.90
N THR A 33 -12.95 -11.75 2.97
CA THR A 33 -12.06 -12.92 3.09
C THR A 33 -10.63 -12.55 2.71
N GLU A 34 -9.65 -13.37 3.09
CA GLU A 34 -8.24 -13.14 2.72
C GLU A 34 -8.06 -13.08 1.19
N ILE A 35 -8.76 -13.95 0.46
CA ILE A 35 -8.73 -13.99 -1.02
C ILE A 35 -9.33 -12.71 -1.59
N GLU A 36 -10.50 -12.28 -1.10
CA GLU A 36 -11.13 -11.03 -1.55
C GLU A 36 -10.23 -9.81 -1.26
N GLN A 37 -9.58 -9.79 -0.10
CA GLN A 37 -8.65 -8.74 0.28
C GLN A 37 -7.46 -8.68 -0.69
N LEU A 38 -6.88 -9.82 -1.05
CA LEU A 38 -5.79 -9.90 -2.02
C LEU A 38 -6.19 -9.40 -3.40
N HIS A 39 -7.36 -9.81 -3.92
CA HIS A 39 -7.84 -9.31 -5.21
C HIS A 39 -8.03 -7.78 -5.21
N LYS A 40 -8.52 -7.21 -4.10
CA LYS A 40 -8.63 -5.74 -3.98
C LYS A 40 -7.27 -5.07 -3.93
N ILE A 41 -6.29 -5.68 -3.26
CA ILE A 41 -4.91 -5.19 -3.25
C ILE A 41 -4.34 -5.19 -4.67
N TYR A 42 -4.47 -6.29 -5.43
CA TYR A 42 -3.96 -6.34 -6.81
C TYR A 42 -4.67 -5.36 -7.73
N LYS A 43 -5.99 -5.21 -7.61
CA LYS A 43 -6.73 -4.21 -8.40
C LYS A 43 -6.27 -2.79 -8.09
N LEU A 44 -5.94 -2.49 -6.84
CA LEU A 44 -5.52 -1.15 -6.44
C LEU A 44 -4.06 -0.87 -6.86
N CYS A 45 -3.16 -1.78 -6.54
CA CYS A 45 -1.71 -1.61 -6.63
C CYS A 45 -1.09 -2.18 -7.92
N GLY A 46 -1.86 -2.94 -8.70
CA GLY A 46 -1.38 -3.76 -9.81
C GLY A 46 -0.89 -5.15 -9.34
N SER A 47 -0.78 -6.08 -10.29
CA SER A 47 -0.19 -7.39 -10.02
C SER A 47 1.30 -7.29 -9.70
N PRO A 48 1.80 -8.00 -8.67
CA PRO A 48 3.23 -8.13 -8.46
C PRO A 48 3.90 -8.81 -9.66
N PRO A 49 5.14 -8.40 -10.04
CA PRO A 49 5.88 -9.04 -11.12
C PRO A 49 6.26 -10.47 -10.76
N ASP A 50 6.57 -11.31 -11.76
CA ASP A 50 6.97 -12.71 -11.54
C ASP A 50 8.15 -12.89 -10.58
N SER A 51 9.10 -11.95 -10.61
CA SER A 51 10.23 -11.92 -9.69
C SER A 51 9.85 -11.79 -8.22
N PHE A 52 8.69 -11.21 -7.91
CA PHE A 52 8.14 -11.18 -6.55
C PHE A 52 7.81 -12.60 -6.07
N TRP A 53 7.12 -13.38 -6.91
CA TRP A 53 6.69 -14.74 -6.59
C TRP A 53 7.87 -15.70 -6.44
N ILE A 54 8.91 -15.55 -7.27
CA ILE A 54 10.14 -16.35 -7.18
C ILE A 54 10.88 -16.10 -5.85
N LYS A 55 10.93 -14.84 -5.40
CA LYS A 55 11.62 -14.47 -4.15
C LYS A 55 10.81 -14.78 -2.89
N THR A 56 9.50 -14.96 -3.04
CA THR A 56 8.60 -15.16 -1.91
C THR A 56 8.66 -16.61 -1.44
N ARG A 57 9.32 -16.85 -0.30
CA ARG A 57 9.43 -18.17 0.33
C ARG A 57 8.17 -18.58 1.11
N LEU A 58 6.99 -18.16 0.67
CA LEU A 58 5.74 -18.49 1.37
C LEU A 58 5.25 -19.87 0.92
N PRO A 59 4.97 -20.80 1.85
CA PRO A 59 4.22 -22.01 1.54
C PRO A 59 2.90 -21.61 0.87
N HIS A 60 2.54 -22.27 -0.23
CA HIS A 60 1.33 -21.96 -1.02
C HIS A 60 1.28 -20.57 -1.68
N ALA A 61 2.42 -19.89 -1.87
CA ALA A 61 2.47 -18.61 -2.62
C ALA A 61 1.79 -18.68 -4.00
N THR A 62 1.87 -19.85 -4.66
CA THR A 62 1.23 -20.12 -5.95
C THR A 62 -0.30 -20.02 -5.89
N SER A 63 -0.92 -20.41 -4.77
CA SER A 63 -2.38 -20.31 -4.56
C SER A 63 -2.86 -18.86 -4.43
N PHE A 64 -1.95 -17.93 -4.09
CA PHE A 64 -2.25 -16.50 -3.96
C PHE A 64 -1.81 -15.68 -5.18
N ARG A 65 -1.10 -16.30 -6.14
CA ARG A 65 -0.71 -15.65 -7.40
C ARG A 65 -1.97 -15.40 -8.23
N PRO A 66 -2.22 -14.17 -8.69
CA PRO A 66 -3.37 -13.89 -9.51
C PRO A 66 -3.26 -14.61 -10.86
N GLN A 67 -4.38 -15.17 -11.34
CA GLN A 67 -4.44 -15.83 -12.66
C GLN A 67 -4.38 -14.83 -13.82
N HIS A 68 -4.78 -13.57 -13.56
CA HIS A 68 -4.79 -12.49 -14.53
C HIS A 68 -3.97 -11.31 -14.01
N THR A 69 -3.31 -10.58 -14.90
CA THR A 69 -2.63 -9.34 -14.56
C THR A 69 -3.64 -8.25 -14.24
N TYR A 70 -3.46 -7.58 -13.11
CA TYR A 70 -4.22 -6.40 -12.74
C TYR A 70 -3.40 -5.17 -13.06
N GLU A 71 -4.02 -4.23 -13.77
CA GLU A 71 -3.51 -2.86 -13.90
C GLU A 71 -3.79 -2.08 -12.62
N ALA A 72 -2.85 -1.21 -12.22
CA ALA A 72 -2.98 -0.41 -11.02
C ALA A 72 -4.04 0.70 -11.19
N THR A 73 -5.01 0.76 -10.29
CA THR A 73 -6.12 1.74 -10.33
C THR A 73 -6.01 2.84 -9.27
N LEU A 74 -4.94 2.85 -8.45
CA LEU A 74 -4.79 3.81 -7.35
C LEU A 74 -4.91 5.26 -7.82
N ARG A 75 -4.21 5.65 -8.89
CA ARG A 75 -4.24 7.02 -9.44
C ARG A 75 -5.62 7.42 -9.93
N GLU A 76 -6.30 6.52 -10.64
CA GLU A 76 -7.68 6.75 -11.10
C GLU A 76 -8.63 6.94 -9.91
N ARG A 77 -8.49 6.10 -8.89
CA ARG A 77 -9.35 6.10 -7.70
C ARG A 77 -9.10 7.31 -6.78
N CYS A 78 -7.92 7.90 -6.89
CA CYS A 78 -7.46 9.06 -6.13
C CYS A 78 -7.31 10.32 -7.01
N ARG A 79 -7.97 10.38 -8.17
CA ARG A 79 -7.80 11.49 -9.15
C ARG A 79 -8.19 12.87 -8.62
N GLU A 80 -9.04 12.92 -7.59
CA GLU A 80 -9.47 14.17 -6.94
C GLU A 80 -8.48 14.63 -5.86
N LEU A 81 -7.46 13.82 -5.54
CA LEU A 81 -6.42 14.16 -4.57
C LEU A 81 -5.26 14.88 -5.28
N PRO A 82 -4.53 15.78 -4.58
CA PRO A 82 -3.32 16.38 -5.10
C PRO A 82 -2.29 15.32 -5.52
N THR A 83 -1.56 15.61 -6.60
CA THR A 83 -0.54 14.71 -7.17
C THR A 83 0.48 14.26 -6.13
N SER A 84 0.90 15.14 -5.21
CA SER A 84 1.82 14.84 -4.12
C SER A 84 1.27 13.76 -3.16
N GLY A 85 -0.01 13.87 -2.78
CA GLY A 85 -0.70 12.88 -1.95
C GLY A 85 -0.85 11.53 -2.64
N VAL A 86 -1.16 11.52 -3.95
CA VAL A 86 -1.24 10.29 -4.75
C VAL A 86 0.13 9.61 -4.85
N SER A 87 1.20 10.38 -5.08
CA SER A 87 2.57 9.86 -5.15
C SER A 87 3.01 9.23 -3.84
N LEU A 88 2.74 9.87 -2.70
CA LEU A 88 3.03 9.28 -1.39
C LEU A 88 2.24 7.98 -1.16
N LEU A 89 0.96 7.96 -1.55
CA LEU A 89 0.15 6.75 -1.48
C LEU A 89 0.73 5.63 -2.34
N GLU A 90 1.16 5.90 -3.57
CA GLU A 90 1.83 4.90 -4.44
C GLU A 90 3.09 4.32 -3.79
N THR A 91 3.88 5.15 -3.11
CA THR A 91 5.07 4.70 -2.35
C THR A 91 4.67 3.79 -1.19
N LEU A 92 3.79 4.24 -0.29
CA LEU A 92 3.39 3.48 0.90
C LEU A 92 2.63 2.19 0.54
N ARG A 93 1.90 2.20 -0.58
CA ARG A 93 1.12 1.08 -1.10
C ARG A 93 1.88 0.21 -2.10
N SER A 94 3.21 0.34 -2.19
CA SER A 94 4.00 -0.49 -3.09
C SER A 94 3.95 -1.96 -2.68
N MET A 95 3.77 -2.87 -3.63
CA MET A 95 3.79 -4.33 -3.38
C MET A 95 5.18 -4.84 -2.95
N GLN A 96 6.24 -4.12 -3.32
CA GLN A 96 7.62 -4.47 -2.96
C GLN A 96 8.00 -3.71 -1.68
N PRO A 97 8.22 -4.37 -0.54
CA PRO A 97 8.38 -3.68 0.75
C PRO A 97 9.53 -2.68 0.80
N TYR A 98 10.65 -2.98 0.13
CA TYR A 98 11.82 -2.11 0.08
C TYR A 98 11.59 -0.80 -0.70
N LYS A 99 10.57 -0.73 -1.55
CA LYS A 99 10.20 0.51 -2.27
C LYS A 99 9.46 1.52 -1.38
N ARG A 100 9.01 1.12 -0.19
CA ARG A 100 8.23 1.98 0.71
C ARG A 100 9.09 3.00 1.49
N GLY A 101 10.42 2.85 1.47
CA GLY A 101 11.34 3.73 2.16
C GLY A 101 11.22 3.63 3.70
N THR A 102 11.37 4.76 4.37
CA THR A 102 11.28 4.89 5.84
C THR A 102 10.19 5.88 6.24
N ALA A 103 9.77 5.84 7.51
CA ALA A 103 8.86 6.83 8.08
C ALA A 103 9.37 8.27 7.87
N SER A 104 10.66 8.51 8.09
CA SER A 104 11.28 9.82 7.88
C SER A 104 11.23 10.27 6.42
N SER A 105 11.41 9.36 5.45
CA SER A 105 11.28 9.68 4.03
C SER A 105 9.83 10.01 3.66
N ALA A 106 8.85 9.32 4.25
CA ALA A 106 7.43 9.59 4.02
C ALA A 106 7.04 10.98 4.57
N LEU A 107 7.49 11.32 5.79
CA LEU A 107 7.26 12.64 6.42
C LEU A 107 7.89 13.82 5.66
N ASN A 108 9.00 13.56 4.95
CA ASN A 108 9.71 14.59 4.19
C ASN A 108 9.30 14.63 2.71
N SER A 109 8.32 13.83 2.29
CA SER A 109 7.72 13.99 0.96
C SER A 109 7.03 15.36 0.83
N GLU A 110 6.81 15.85 -0.39
CA GLU A 110 6.19 17.15 -0.73
C GLU A 110 4.75 17.35 -0.21
N VAL A 111 4.25 16.44 0.63
CA VAL A 111 2.92 16.42 1.25
C VAL A 111 2.82 17.37 2.46
N LYS A 112 3.92 18.08 2.79
CA LYS A 112 4.12 18.84 4.03
C LYS A 112 3.16 20.00 4.27
N GLU A 113 2.66 20.67 3.24
CA GLU A 113 1.88 21.90 3.43
C GLU A 113 0.37 21.67 3.64
N ASP A 114 -0.23 20.64 3.02
CA ASP A 114 -1.69 20.42 3.10
C ASP A 114 -2.12 19.26 4.03
N TYR A 115 -1.23 18.31 4.37
CA TYR A 115 -1.60 17.07 5.07
C TYR A 115 -0.72 16.73 6.28
N SER A 116 0.04 17.69 6.81
CA SER A 116 0.91 17.48 7.98
C SER A 116 0.14 16.92 9.20
N ILE A 117 -1.08 17.40 9.48
CA ILE A 117 -1.80 17.00 10.70
C ILE A 117 -2.26 15.53 10.68
N PRO A 118 -2.90 15.02 9.60
CA PRO A 118 -3.21 13.59 9.48
C PRO A 118 -2.00 12.66 9.49
N LEU A 119 -0.89 13.04 8.85
CA LEU A 119 0.32 12.21 8.78
C LEU A 119 1.11 12.20 10.10
N LEU A 120 1.16 13.33 10.82
CA LEU A 120 1.88 13.45 12.09
C LEU A 120 1.25 12.61 13.21
N LEU A 121 -0.08 12.43 13.20
CA LEU A 121 -0.82 11.63 14.19
C LEU A 121 -0.48 10.12 14.14
N PHE A 122 0.06 9.61 13.03
CA PHE A 122 0.30 8.17 12.84
C PHE A 122 1.77 7.78 12.71
N LEU A 123 2.68 8.71 12.41
CA LEU A 123 4.12 8.42 12.25
C LEU A 123 4.97 8.70 13.51
N HIS A 124 4.35 9.18 14.59
CA HIS A 124 4.99 9.41 15.90
C HIS A 124 4.59 8.37 16.99
N LEU A 125 3.81 7.35 16.62
CA LEU A 125 3.51 6.19 17.47
C LEU A 125 4.36 5.00 17.02
#